data_AF-A0A7J2JLS9-F1
#
_entry.id   AF-A0A7J2JLS9-F1
#
_cell.length_a   1.000
_cell.length_b   1.000
_cell.length_c   1.000
_cell.angle_alpha   90.00
_cell.angle_beta   90.00
_cell.angle_gamma   90.00
#
_symmetry.space_group_name_H-M   'P 1'
#
loop_
_entity.id
_entity.type
_entity.pdbx_description
1 polymer ?
#
loop_
_entity_poly.entity_id
_entity_poly.type
_entity_poly.pdbx_seq_one_letter_code
_entity_poly.pdbx_strand_id
1 'polypeptide(L)'
;MDKQTRTLTRFLVEEQMKHPGATGAFTELFADITLAAKIVSREVNKAGLAEILGVTGDINIHGEEVKKLDEFANEIFKHVLLKSGIVAAIASEEEDEVVISPPGRYIVVYDPLDGSSNIDVNVSIGTIFGIYRNNSGENVSIKDFLRSGRELVAAGYLIYGSSTMLVYTTGNGVHGFTLDPSIGEFILSHYDIKIPEEGKIYSINEA
;
A
#
# COMPACT_ATOMS: atom_id res chain seq x y z
N MET A 1 -8.27 5.35 27.54
CA MET A 1 -8.69 6.28 26.48
C MET A 1 -8.64 5.52 25.18
N ASP A 2 -9.74 5.55 24.44
CA ASP A 2 -10.29 4.41 23.70
C ASP A 2 -9.43 3.93 22.51
N LYS A 3 -9.10 2.63 22.46
CA LYS A 3 -8.49 2.04 21.24
C LYS A 3 -9.45 2.15 20.04
N GLN A 4 -10.76 2.25 20.29
CA GLN A 4 -11.80 2.30 19.27
C GLN A 4 -11.91 3.62 18.49
N THR A 5 -11.15 4.68 18.83
CA THR A 5 -11.25 5.98 18.14
C THR A 5 -9.93 6.52 17.60
N ARG A 6 -8.81 5.78 17.72
CA ARG A 6 -7.51 6.26 17.27
C ARG A 6 -7.30 5.94 15.79
N THR A 7 -7.54 6.92 14.92
CA THR A 7 -7.31 6.79 13.47
C THR A 7 -5.82 6.73 13.13
N LEU A 8 -5.49 6.22 11.94
CA LEU A 8 -4.14 6.24 11.39
C LEU A 8 -3.57 7.67 11.34
N THR A 9 -4.35 8.62 10.84
CA THR A 9 -3.94 10.03 10.77
C THR A 9 -3.59 10.56 12.15
N ARG A 10 -4.43 10.28 13.16
CA ARG A 10 -4.16 10.69 14.54
C ARG A 10 -2.89 10.05 15.09
N PHE A 11 -2.70 8.75 14.84
CA PHE A 11 -1.52 8.01 15.24
C PHE A 11 -0.24 8.61 14.62
N LEU A 12 -0.23 8.87 13.32
CA LEU A 12 0.91 9.42 12.60
C LEU A 12 1.27 10.83 13.08
N VAL A 13 0.27 11.68 13.33
CA VAL A 13 0.49 13.03 13.87
C VAL A 13 1.08 12.97 15.28
N GLU A 14 0.61 12.05 16.13
CA GLU A 14 1.17 11.84 17.47
C GLU A 14 2.61 11.32 17.44
N GLU A 15 2.96 10.43 16.52
CA GLU A 15 4.35 10.01 16.32
C GLU A 15 5.21 11.15 15.74
N GLN A 16 4.70 11.91 14.77
CA GLN A 16 5.38 13.07 14.21
C GLN A 16 5.78 14.09 15.29
N MET A 17 4.89 14.38 16.24
CA MET A 17 5.15 15.32 17.34
C MET A 17 6.31 14.88 18.26
N LYS A 18 6.68 13.60 18.27
CA LYS A 18 7.83 13.09 19.03
C LYS A 18 9.16 13.32 18.30
N HIS A 19 9.15 13.76 17.05
CA HIS A 19 10.33 13.93 16.21
C HIS A 19 10.47 15.40 15.75
N PRO A 20 11.33 16.21 16.40
CA PRO A 20 11.46 17.64 16.12
C PRO A 20 11.83 18.01 14.67
N GLY A 21 12.43 17.09 13.91
CA GLY A 21 12.78 17.28 12.50
C GLY A 21 11.71 16.81 11.50
N ALA A 22 10.56 16.33 11.96
CA ALA A 22 9.54 15.77 11.08
C ALA A 22 8.67 16.88 10.45
N THR A 23 8.69 16.95 9.12
CA THR A 23 8.02 18.03 8.35
C THR A 23 6.56 17.74 8.02
N GLY A 24 6.04 16.56 8.35
CA GLY A 24 4.71 16.10 7.93
C GLY A 24 4.67 15.34 6.60
N ALA A 25 5.73 15.41 5.80
CA ALA A 25 5.80 14.72 4.49
C ALA A 25 5.58 13.21 4.59
N PHE A 26 5.98 12.57 5.69
CA PHE A 26 5.71 11.15 5.91
C PHE A 26 4.23 10.86 6.20
N THR A 27 3.57 11.75 6.94
CA THR A 27 2.12 11.65 7.21
C THR A 27 1.32 11.81 5.92
N GLU A 28 1.74 12.72 5.05
CA GLU A 28 1.14 12.92 3.72
C GLU A 28 1.35 11.70 2.80
N LEU A 29 2.55 11.11 2.77
CA LEU A 29 2.80 9.86 2.05
C LEU A 29 1.85 8.72 2.49
N PHE A 30 1.58 8.58 3.79
CA PHE A 30 0.62 7.58 4.27
C PHE A 30 -0.84 7.94 3.93
N ALA A 31 -1.17 9.22 3.82
CA ALA A 31 -2.47 9.65 3.31
C ALA A 31 -2.64 9.21 1.85
N ASP A 32 -1.60 9.36 1.02
CA ASP A 32 -1.58 8.90 -0.38
C ASP A 32 -1.74 7.37 -0.47
N ILE A 33 -0.95 6.61 0.28
CA ILE A 33 -1.03 5.14 0.32
C ILE A 33 -2.43 4.68 0.72
N THR A 34 -3.02 5.27 1.77
CA THR A 34 -4.35 4.88 2.24
C THR A 34 -5.48 5.35 1.33
N LEU A 35 -5.31 6.45 0.61
CA LEU A 35 -6.25 6.86 -0.44
C LEU A 35 -6.27 5.84 -1.57
N ALA A 36 -5.09 5.51 -2.12
CA ALA A 36 -4.97 4.51 -3.18
C ALA A 36 -5.55 3.17 -2.73
N ALA A 37 -5.21 2.71 -1.54
CA ALA A 37 -5.71 1.46 -0.98
C ALA A 37 -7.22 1.43 -0.76
N LYS A 38 -7.84 2.55 -0.36
CA LYS A 38 -9.31 2.64 -0.24
C LYS A 38 -10.00 2.55 -1.60
N ILE A 39 -9.40 3.12 -2.64
CA ILE A 39 -9.91 3.02 -4.01
C ILE A 39 -9.81 1.57 -4.50
N VAL A 40 -8.65 0.93 -4.33
CA VAL A 40 -8.43 -0.48 -4.69
C VAL A 40 -9.37 -1.41 -3.91
N SER A 41 -9.44 -1.27 -2.58
CA SER A 41 -10.35 -2.05 -1.73
C SER A 41 -11.81 -1.94 -2.19
N ARG A 42 -12.27 -0.75 -2.58
CA ARG A 42 -13.63 -0.56 -3.10
C ARG A 42 -13.85 -1.34 -4.39
N GLU A 43 -12.85 -1.40 -5.26
CA GLU A 43 -12.94 -2.10 -6.54
C GLU A 43 -12.86 -3.62 -6.37
N VAL A 44 -11.94 -4.11 -5.54
CA VAL A 44 -11.83 -5.52 -5.13
C VAL A 44 -13.17 -6.02 -4.58
N ASN A 45 -13.81 -5.27 -3.69
CA ASN A 45 -15.11 -5.63 -3.10
C ASN A 45 -16.28 -5.62 -4.09
N LYS A 46 -16.08 -5.10 -5.30
CA LYS A 46 -17.07 -5.06 -6.38
C LYS A 46 -16.70 -5.95 -7.56
N ALA A 47 -15.56 -6.64 -7.52
CA ALA A 47 -15.07 -7.45 -8.64
C ALA A 47 -16.11 -8.50 -9.08
N GLY A 48 -16.90 -9.06 -8.17
CA GLY A 48 -17.99 -10.00 -8.50
C GLY A 48 -19.26 -9.37 -9.11
N LEU A 49 -19.40 -8.05 -9.12
CA LEU A 49 -20.59 -7.31 -9.57
C LEU A 49 -20.33 -6.44 -10.80
N ALA A 50 -19.15 -5.83 -10.86
CA ALA A 50 -18.64 -5.21 -12.06
C ALA A 50 -18.01 -6.31 -12.93
N GLU A 51 -18.11 -6.23 -14.25
CA GLU A 51 -17.52 -7.20 -15.19
C GLU A 51 -15.97 -7.15 -15.19
N ILE A 52 -15.34 -6.98 -14.02
CA ILE A 52 -13.89 -6.84 -13.77
C ILE A 52 -13.23 -8.23 -13.69
N LEU A 53 -14.01 -9.26 -13.38
CA LEU A 53 -13.58 -10.66 -13.38
C LEU A 53 -13.68 -11.23 -14.81
N GLY A 54 -12.77 -10.83 -15.69
CA GLY A 54 -12.78 -11.31 -17.06
C GLY A 54 -11.48 -11.03 -17.79
N VAL A 55 -10.84 -12.11 -18.24
CA VAL A 55 -9.67 -12.14 -19.13
C VAL A 55 -9.72 -11.00 -20.15
N THR A 56 -8.67 -10.16 -20.16
CA THR A 56 -8.37 -9.12 -21.16
C THR A 56 -9.04 -9.37 -22.51
N GLY A 57 -10.00 -8.52 -22.90
CA GLY A 57 -10.62 -8.55 -24.22
C GLY A 57 -12.11 -8.16 -24.27
N ASP A 58 -12.82 -8.20 -23.15
CA ASP A 58 -14.24 -7.88 -23.14
C ASP A 58 -14.48 -6.37 -22.97
N ILE A 59 -15.33 -5.83 -23.84
CA ILE A 59 -15.86 -4.48 -23.77
C ILE A 59 -17.08 -4.55 -22.85
N ASN A 60 -17.08 -3.77 -21.76
CA ASN A 60 -18.21 -3.75 -20.83
C ASN A 60 -19.50 -3.26 -21.52
N ILE A 61 -20.67 -3.40 -20.87
CA ILE A 61 -21.96 -2.90 -21.39
C ILE A 61 -21.99 -1.39 -21.71
N HIS A 62 -20.95 -0.64 -21.34
CA HIS A 62 -20.77 0.79 -21.59
C HIS A 62 -19.74 1.10 -22.68
N GLY A 63 -19.15 0.10 -23.34
CA GLY A 63 -18.21 0.33 -24.44
C GLY A 63 -16.75 0.54 -24.01
N GLU A 64 -16.40 0.30 -22.74
CA GLU A 64 -15.04 0.48 -22.21
C GLU A 64 -14.31 -0.87 -22.09
N GLU A 65 -13.01 -0.90 -22.36
CA GLU A 65 -12.17 -2.06 -22.11
C GLU A 65 -12.15 -2.40 -20.62
N VAL A 66 -12.47 -3.65 -20.28
CA VAL A 66 -12.29 -4.16 -18.92
C VAL A 66 -10.80 -4.21 -18.62
N LYS A 67 -10.34 -3.30 -17.75
CA LYS A 67 -8.98 -3.33 -17.21
C LYS A 67 -8.88 -4.42 -16.15
N LYS A 68 -7.77 -5.16 -16.19
CA LYS A 68 -7.42 -6.10 -15.10
C LYS A 68 -7.26 -5.33 -13.80
N LEU A 69 -7.63 -5.97 -12.69
CA LEU A 69 -7.58 -5.36 -11.37
C LEU A 69 -6.14 -4.97 -10.97
N ASP A 70 -5.14 -5.74 -11.42
CA ASP A 70 -3.71 -5.45 -11.23
C ASP A 70 -3.31 -4.13 -11.91
N GLU A 71 -3.66 -3.97 -13.19
CA GLU A 71 -3.42 -2.74 -13.95
C GLU A 71 -4.15 -1.54 -13.33
N PHE A 72 -5.39 -1.74 -12.89
CA PHE A 72 -6.16 -0.71 -12.19
C PHE A 72 -5.47 -0.28 -10.89
N ALA A 73 -5.05 -1.25 -10.06
CA ALA A 73 -4.36 -0.97 -8.82
C ALA A 73 -3.05 -0.23 -9.06
N ASN A 74 -2.25 -0.67 -10.05
CA ASN A 74 -1.01 0.00 -10.42
C ASN A 74 -1.25 1.46 -10.84
N GLU A 75 -2.20 1.72 -11.73
CA GLU A 75 -2.51 3.08 -12.19
C GLU A 75 -2.95 4.00 -11.05
N ILE A 76 -3.77 3.48 -10.12
CA ILE A 76 -4.22 4.24 -8.95
C ILE A 76 -3.04 4.57 -8.03
N PHE A 77 -2.21 3.58 -7.67
CA PHE A 77 -1.04 3.83 -6.81
C PHE A 77 -0.05 4.78 -7.47
N LYS A 78 0.30 4.56 -8.74
CA LYS A 78 1.17 5.43 -9.53
C LYS A 78 0.65 6.87 -9.57
N HIS A 79 -0.63 7.05 -9.89
CA HIS A 79 -1.23 8.37 -9.96
C HIS A 79 -1.20 9.09 -8.62
N VAL A 80 -1.63 8.43 -7.54
CA VAL A 80 -1.77 9.05 -6.23
C VAL A 80 -0.40 9.37 -5.63
N LEU A 81 0.56 8.44 -5.69
CA LEU A 81 1.89 8.62 -5.10
C LEU A 81 2.70 9.72 -5.80
N LEU A 82 2.67 9.79 -7.13
CA LEU A 82 3.47 10.77 -7.87
C LEU A 82 2.86 12.18 -7.84
N LYS A 83 1.54 12.29 -7.68
CA LYS A 83 0.83 13.58 -7.75
C LYS A 83 1.06 14.48 -6.55
N SER A 84 1.40 13.94 -5.38
CA SER A 84 1.65 14.75 -4.17
C SER A 84 2.99 15.50 -4.21
N GLY A 85 3.92 15.11 -5.07
CA GLY A 85 5.29 15.65 -5.09
C GLY A 85 6.13 15.25 -3.86
N ILE A 86 5.62 14.32 -3.04
CA ILE A 86 6.31 13.76 -1.88
C ILE A 86 7.20 12.58 -2.30
N VAL A 87 6.79 11.83 -3.32
CA VAL A 87 7.51 10.69 -3.89
C VAL A 87 8.24 11.14 -5.15
N ALA A 88 9.57 10.99 -5.16
CA ALA A 88 10.41 11.38 -6.28
C ALA A 88 10.48 10.30 -7.36
N ALA A 89 10.25 9.03 -7.01
CA ALA A 89 10.24 7.93 -7.95
C ALA A 89 9.56 6.70 -7.35
N ILE A 90 9.05 5.83 -8.23
CA ILE A 90 8.43 4.56 -7.87
C ILE A 90 9.00 3.39 -8.67
N ALA A 91 8.89 2.19 -8.08
CA ALA A 91 9.02 0.93 -8.81
C ALA A 91 7.83 0.05 -8.45
N SER A 92 7.17 -0.50 -9.46
CA SER A 92 5.99 -1.36 -9.34
C SER A 92 6.33 -2.73 -9.93
N GLU A 93 5.70 -3.80 -9.44
CA GLU A 93 5.73 -5.10 -10.13
C GLU A 93 5.20 -4.98 -11.57
N GLU A 94 4.21 -4.12 -11.78
CA GLU A 94 3.48 -3.94 -13.04
C GLU A 94 4.15 -2.96 -14.02
N GLU A 95 5.41 -2.56 -13.78
CA GLU A 95 6.16 -1.64 -14.63
C GLU A 95 7.52 -2.23 -15.01
N ASP A 96 7.84 -2.23 -16.30
CA ASP A 96 9.15 -2.70 -16.80
C ASP A 96 10.31 -1.80 -16.33
N GLU A 97 10.05 -0.50 -16.18
CA GLU A 97 11.03 0.50 -15.78
C GLU A 97 10.56 1.30 -14.56
N VAL A 98 11.53 1.84 -13.80
CA VAL A 98 11.22 2.74 -12.69
C VAL A 98 10.64 4.05 -13.21
N VAL A 99 9.59 4.55 -12.56
CA VAL A 99 8.98 5.83 -12.93
C VAL A 99 9.57 6.93 -12.06
N ILE A 100 10.34 7.82 -12.68
CA ILE A 100 11.04 8.91 -11.99
C ILE A 100 10.29 10.23 -12.20
N SER A 101 9.91 10.90 -11.11
CA SER A 101 9.18 12.16 -11.10
C SER A 101 9.67 13.08 -9.96
N PRO A 102 10.90 13.61 -10.04
CA PRO A 102 11.39 14.53 -9.03
C PRO A 102 10.66 15.88 -9.16
N PRO A 103 10.57 16.69 -8.07
CA PRO A 103 11.19 16.48 -6.77
C PRO A 103 10.40 15.52 -5.87
N GLY A 104 11.01 15.10 -4.77
CA GLY A 104 10.34 14.32 -3.73
C GLY A 104 11.32 13.84 -2.67
N ARG A 105 10.81 13.53 -1.49
CA ARG A 105 11.62 13.11 -0.32
C ARG A 105 11.76 11.60 -0.21
N TYR A 106 10.90 10.85 -0.88
CA TYR A 106 10.83 9.40 -0.76
C TYR A 106 10.87 8.71 -2.11
N ILE A 107 11.26 7.45 -2.08
CA ILE A 107 11.15 6.51 -3.18
C ILE A 107 10.29 5.36 -2.66
N VAL A 108 9.30 4.94 -3.45
CA VAL A 108 8.37 3.88 -3.05
C VAL A 108 8.52 2.70 -4.00
N VAL A 109 8.75 1.51 -3.44
CA VAL A 109 8.68 0.25 -4.17
C VAL A 109 7.44 -0.48 -3.72
N TYR A 110 6.66 -1.02 -4.64
CA TYR A 110 5.40 -1.67 -4.28
C TYR A 110 5.01 -2.78 -5.24
N ASP A 111 4.23 -3.71 -4.71
CA ASP A 111 3.40 -4.64 -5.47
C ASP A 111 1.96 -4.13 -5.30
N PRO A 112 1.31 -3.66 -6.38
CA PRO A 112 -0.02 -3.05 -6.30
C PRO A 112 -1.09 -4.06 -5.91
N LEU A 113 -0.96 -5.33 -6.31
CA LEU A 113 -1.96 -6.36 -6.08
C LEU A 113 -1.36 -7.78 -5.96
N ASP A 114 -0.79 -8.08 -4.81
CA ASP A 114 -0.24 -9.40 -4.48
C ASP A 114 -1.35 -10.46 -4.43
N GLY A 115 -1.05 -11.62 -4.99
CA GLY A 115 -1.97 -12.75 -5.07
C GLY A 115 -3.02 -12.60 -6.16
N SER A 116 -2.75 -11.89 -7.25
CA SER A 116 -3.68 -11.69 -8.37
C SER A 116 -4.33 -12.99 -8.90
N SER A 117 -3.62 -14.12 -8.85
CA SER A 117 -4.16 -15.45 -9.19
C SER A 117 -5.35 -15.90 -8.33
N ASN A 118 -5.56 -15.27 -7.17
CA ASN A 118 -6.61 -15.56 -6.21
C ASN A 118 -7.87 -14.70 -6.40
N ILE A 119 -7.85 -13.74 -7.32
CA ILE A 119 -8.98 -12.82 -7.59
C ILE A 119 -10.24 -13.61 -7.96
N ASP A 120 -10.14 -14.53 -8.93
CA ASP A 120 -11.30 -15.26 -9.48
C ASP A 120 -11.96 -16.22 -8.47
N VAL A 121 -11.22 -16.63 -7.44
CA VAL A 121 -11.69 -17.54 -6.39
C VAL A 121 -12.05 -16.83 -5.09
N ASN A 122 -12.06 -15.49 -5.09
CA ASN A 122 -12.41 -14.64 -3.95
C ASN A 122 -11.61 -14.98 -2.67
N VAL A 123 -10.32 -15.29 -2.85
CA VAL A 123 -9.36 -15.48 -1.75
C VAL A 123 -8.68 -14.14 -1.45
N SER A 124 -8.12 -13.99 -0.24
CA SER A 124 -7.49 -12.73 0.16
C SER A 124 -6.31 -12.37 -0.75
N ILE A 125 -6.28 -11.11 -1.16
CA ILE A 125 -5.22 -10.46 -1.93
C ILE A 125 -4.71 -9.23 -1.17
N GLY A 126 -3.64 -8.59 -1.61
CA GLY A 126 -3.04 -7.50 -0.87
C GLY A 126 -2.28 -6.49 -1.71
N THR A 127 -1.70 -5.49 -1.07
CA THR A 127 -0.72 -4.58 -1.68
C THR A 127 0.49 -4.59 -0.75
N ILE A 128 1.71 -4.68 -1.28
CA ILE A 128 2.94 -4.64 -0.47
C ILE A 128 3.69 -3.36 -0.83
N PHE A 129 4.30 -2.69 0.15
CA PHE A 129 5.11 -1.51 -0.12
C PHE A 129 6.33 -1.39 0.79
N GLY A 130 7.38 -0.81 0.24
CA GLY A 130 8.59 -0.37 0.92
C GLY A 130 8.90 1.08 0.58
N ILE A 131 9.37 1.84 1.57
CA ILE A 131 9.67 3.26 1.45
C ILE A 131 11.14 3.49 1.80
N TYR A 132 11.86 4.09 0.85
CA TYR A 132 13.20 4.61 1.05
C TYR A 132 13.18 6.14 1.12
N ARG A 133 14.17 6.74 1.80
CA ARG A 133 14.46 8.17 1.61
C ARG A 133 15.15 8.39 0.27
N ASN A 134 14.73 9.44 -0.43
CA ASN A 134 15.47 9.95 -1.57
C ASN A 134 16.72 10.71 -1.09
N ASN A 135 17.89 10.14 -1.31
CA ASN A 135 19.18 10.74 -0.97
C ASN A 135 19.83 11.46 -2.16
N SER A 136 19.29 11.28 -3.37
CA SER A 136 19.86 11.77 -4.64
C SER A 136 19.22 13.08 -5.10
N GLY A 137 18.20 13.57 -4.39
CA GLY A 137 17.54 14.84 -4.69
C GLY A 137 16.86 14.80 -6.05
N GLU A 138 17.25 15.69 -6.96
CA GLU A 138 16.73 15.70 -8.35
C GLU A 138 17.40 14.66 -9.26
N ASN A 139 18.53 14.07 -8.85
CA ASN A 139 19.30 13.13 -9.66
C ASN A 139 18.93 11.66 -9.41
N VAL A 140 17.65 11.38 -9.10
CA VAL A 140 17.18 10.02 -8.83
C VAL A 140 17.43 9.13 -10.05
N SER A 141 17.88 7.91 -9.79
CA SER A 141 18.21 6.92 -10.82
C SER A 141 17.83 5.52 -10.37
N ILE A 142 17.94 4.54 -11.27
CA ILE A 142 17.71 3.12 -10.94
C ILE A 142 18.56 2.62 -9.75
N LYS A 143 19.75 3.21 -9.52
CA LYS A 143 20.61 2.84 -8.39
C LYS A 143 19.97 3.13 -7.03
N ASP A 144 19.07 4.10 -6.96
CA ASP A 144 18.35 4.44 -5.74
C ASP A 144 17.30 3.38 -5.35
N PHE A 145 16.96 2.45 -6.26
CA PHE A 145 16.09 1.31 -6.01
C PHE A 145 16.86 0.04 -5.63
N LEU A 146 18.13 -0.07 -6.04
CA LEU A 146 19.00 -1.22 -5.79
C LEU A 146 19.73 -1.13 -4.44
N ARG A 147 19.00 -0.76 -3.40
CA ARG A 147 19.50 -0.54 -2.04
C ARG A 147 19.14 -1.69 -1.12
N SER A 148 19.84 -1.81 0.00
CA SER A 148 19.54 -2.85 0.98
C SER A 148 18.17 -2.60 1.61
N GLY A 149 17.36 -3.65 1.81
CA GLY A 149 16.11 -3.54 2.56
C GLY A 149 16.29 -3.04 4.01
N ARG A 150 17.52 -3.11 4.56
CA ARG A 150 17.86 -2.50 5.86
C ARG A 150 17.79 -0.97 5.85
N GLU A 151 17.77 -0.35 4.67
CA GLU A 151 17.66 1.10 4.49
C GLU A 151 16.21 1.59 4.35
N LEU A 152 15.23 0.68 4.37
CA LEU A 152 13.82 1.05 4.40
C LEU A 152 13.53 1.89 5.63
N VAL A 153 12.90 3.05 5.43
CA VAL A 153 12.43 3.90 6.53
C VAL A 153 11.02 3.55 6.96
N ALA A 154 10.29 2.86 6.10
CA ALA A 154 9.02 2.22 6.42
C ALA A 154 8.73 1.09 5.43
N ALA A 155 7.94 0.13 5.87
CA ALA A 155 7.42 -0.94 5.03
C ALA A 155 6.09 -1.41 5.60
N GLY A 156 5.27 -2.00 4.74
CA GLY A 156 3.99 -2.52 5.17
C GLY A 156 3.27 -3.24 4.04
N TYR A 157 2.07 -3.68 4.37
CA TYR A 157 1.16 -4.26 3.42
C TYR A 157 -0.28 -3.89 3.77
N LEU A 158 -1.13 -3.93 2.76
CA LEU A 158 -2.57 -3.95 2.90
C LEU A 158 -3.06 -5.36 2.58
N ILE A 159 -4.05 -5.82 3.32
CA ILE A 159 -4.76 -7.06 3.02
C ILE A 159 -6.22 -6.73 2.73
N TYR A 160 -6.70 -7.16 1.57
CA TYR A 160 -8.08 -7.06 1.11
C TYR A 160 -8.77 -8.42 1.32
N GLY A 161 -8.99 -8.75 2.60
CA GLY A 161 -9.67 -9.99 3.00
C GLY A 161 -11.12 -9.74 3.42
N SER A 162 -11.60 -10.51 4.40
CA SER A 162 -12.91 -10.28 5.03
C SER A 162 -13.07 -8.87 5.62
N SER A 163 -11.95 -8.22 5.96
CA SER A 163 -11.86 -6.79 6.22
C SER A 163 -10.59 -6.25 5.56
N THR A 164 -10.58 -4.96 5.22
CA THR A 164 -9.37 -4.30 4.74
C THR A 164 -8.52 -3.85 5.92
N MET A 165 -7.26 -4.30 5.97
CA MET A 165 -6.32 -3.91 7.02
C MET A 165 -5.02 -3.38 6.43
N LEU A 166 -4.48 -2.33 7.03
CA LEU A 166 -3.12 -1.84 6.81
C LEU A 166 -2.23 -2.33 7.97
N VAL A 167 -1.12 -2.98 7.67
CA VAL A 167 -0.09 -3.33 8.64
C VAL A 167 1.23 -2.71 8.20
N TYR A 168 1.89 -1.92 9.05
CA TYR A 168 3.15 -1.29 8.70
C TYR A 168 4.09 -1.12 9.89
N THR A 169 5.36 -0.82 9.59
CA THR A 169 6.41 -0.46 10.55
C THR A 169 7.27 0.68 10.03
N THR A 170 7.83 1.46 10.96
CA THR A 170 8.89 2.46 10.73
C THR A 170 10.19 2.10 11.47
N GLY A 171 10.29 0.86 11.97
CA GLY A 171 11.39 0.39 12.84
C GLY A 171 11.09 0.45 14.34
N ASN A 172 10.02 1.16 14.76
CA ASN A 172 9.62 1.29 16.16
C ASN A 172 8.32 0.52 16.46
N GLY A 173 8.34 -0.80 16.22
CA GLY A 173 7.17 -1.66 16.38
C GLY A 173 6.38 -1.84 15.08
N VAL A 174 5.40 -2.74 15.11
CA VAL A 174 4.52 -3.07 13.98
C VAL A 174 3.08 -2.76 14.39
N HIS A 175 2.34 -2.03 13.56
CA HIS A 175 1.00 -1.59 13.90
C HIS A 175 0.01 -1.99 12.80
N GLY A 176 -1.14 -2.52 13.21
CA GLY A 176 -2.24 -2.90 12.34
C GLY A 176 -3.45 -1.98 12.54
N PHE A 177 -4.01 -1.53 11.43
CA PHE A 177 -5.19 -0.67 11.37
C PHE A 177 -6.24 -1.35 10.50
N THR A 178 -7.49 -1.36 10.95
CA THR A 178 -8.61 -1.92 10.19
C THR A 178 -9.43 -0.77 9.62
N LEU A 179 -9.75 -0.83 8.32
CA LEU A 179 -10.63 0.13 7.68
C LEU A 179 -12.05 -0.04 8.21
N ASP A 180 -12.64 1.03 8.73
CA ASP A 180 -14.08 1.13 8.97
C ASP A 180 -14.74 1.72 7.70
N PRO A 181 -15.47 0.92 6.90
CA PRO A 181 -16.08 1.39 5.67
C PRO A 181 -17.20 2.42 5.89
N SER A 182 -17.79 2.49 7.10
CA SER A 182 -18.89 3.41 7.39
C SER A 182 -18.45 4.86 7.47
N ILE A 183 -17.18 5.09 7.83
CA ILE A 183 -16.57 6.42 7.96
C ILE A 183 -15.36 6.62 7.02
N GLY A 184 -14.85 5.55 6.40
CA GLY A 184 -13.73 5.62 5.45
C GLY A 184 -12.36 5.83 6.11
N GLU A 185 -12.21 5.42 7.37
CA GLU A 185 -11.01 5.66 8.19
C GLU A 185 -10.37 4.34 8.65
N PHE A 186 -9.04 4.32 8.69
CA PHE A 186 -8.27 3.24 9.27
C PHE A 186 -8.14 3.45 10.78
N ILE A 187 -8.72 2.56 11.58
CA ILE A 187 -8.70 2.61 13.05
C ILE A 187 -7.66 1.63 13.60
N LEU A 188 -6.87 2.06 14.57
CA LEU A 188 -5.86 1.23 15.22
C LEU A 188 -6.53 0.01 15.88
N SER A 189 -6.36 -1.16 15.28
CA SER A 189 -6.91 -2.42 15.78
C SER A 189 -5.87 -3.26 16.49
N HIS A 190 -4.60 -3.17 16.06
CA HIS A 190 -3.49 -3.96 16.59
C HIS A 190 -2.27 -3.08 16.87
N TYR A 191 -1.92 -2.91 18.14
CA TYR A 191 -0.78 -2.09 18.55
C TYR A 191 0.42 -2.96 18.91
N ASP A 192 1.57 -2.68 18.30
CA ASP A 192 2.87 -3.34 18.54
C ASP A 192 2.82 -4.87 18.40
N ILE A 193 2.40 -5.31 17.21
CA ILE A 193 2.29 -6.72 16.83
C ILE A 193 3.65 -7.40 17.02
N LYS A 194 3.64 -8.55 17.70
CA LYS A 194 4.77 -9.47 17.83
C LYS A 194 4.37 -10.85 17.37
N ILE A 195 5.26 -11.52 16.65
CA ILE A 195 5.12 -12.96 16.38
C ILE A 195 5.31 -13.72 17.70
N PRO A 196 4.54 -14.79 17.98
CA PRO A 196 4.81 -15.67 19.12
C PRO A 196 6.19 -16.33 19.00
N GLU A 197 6.77 -16.75 20.12
CA GLU A 197 8.08 -17.43 20.15
C GLU A 197 8.06 -18.76 19.39
N GLU A 198 6.91 -19.45 19.38
CA GLU A 198 6.73 -20.72 18.67
C GLU A 198 5.48 -20.68 17.78
N GLY A 199 5.65 -21.15 16.54
CA GLY A 199 4.57 -21.33 15.57
C GLY A 199 4.07 -22.78 15.52
N LYS A 200 2.80 -22.97 15.15
CA LYS A 200 2.18 -24.31 14.98
C LYS A 200 1.80 -24.62 13.53
N ILE A 201 2.07 -23.70 12.61
CA ILE A 201 1.62 -23.73 11.22
C ILE A 201 2.85 -23.49 10.34
N TYR A 202 2.98 -24.28 9.28
CA TYR A 202 3.87 -24.00 8.16
C TYR A 202 3.01 -23.69 6.93
N SER A 203 3.53 -22.88 6.01
CA SER A 203 2.85 -22.50 4.78
C SER A 203 3.82 -22.67 3.62
N ILE A 204 3.52 -23.63 2.75
CA ILE A 204 4.28 -23.98 1.55
C ILE A 204 3.33 -24.58 0.52
N ASN A 205 3.68 -24.50 -0.76
CA ASN A 205 3.03 -25.31 -1.79
C ASN A 205 3.68 -26.71 -1.80
N GLU A 206 2.94 -27.75 -1.39
CA GLU A 206 3.41 -29.15 -1.34
C GLU A 206 3.16 -29.95 -2.62
N ALA A 207 2.56 -29.32 -3.64
CA ALA A 207 2.25 -29.96 -4.92
C ALA A 207 3.51 -30.39 -5.69
#